data_AF-A0A2V6UBQ6-F1
#
_entry.id   AF-A0A2V6UBQ6-F1
#
_cell.length_a   1.000
_cell.length_b   1.000
_cell.length_c   1.000
_cell.angle_alpha   90.00
_cell.angle_beta   90.00
_cell.angle_gamma   90.00
#
_symmetry.space_group_name_H-M   'P 1'
#
loop_
_entity.id
_entity.type
_entity.pdbx_description
1 polymer ?
#
loop_
_entity_poly.entity_id
_entity_poly.type
_entity_poly.pdbx_seq_one_letter_code
_entity_poly.pdbx_strand_id
1 'polypeptide(L)'
;MRSQHSLAESLVNVQPGVIDSPQEHLDLVCLNASPKHRATLRGALQRLSEEATRLMEQHVASGLTVTIGFGRTFVDTCSAPRRPKALRAMPRFKGDEYDPTAAQTDLVMQICSNLKFANLIAGKTLLGRLGRVFEPKAHHQGFIFPGTRGVLGFIDGTANPASEDRPSVALIGDTDPLFRDGSYMAFRKIREDVTAWDKLSLRAQEDAVGRRKVDSAEYPDAPTTSHKKKSDVKLAGREMKIYRRSYPFWSPFESGLLFICTRPLRRACLESPGVVTIGLRISITPWTADITSCHRDPRTGTSLSVIFYSGR
;
A
#
# COMPACT_ATOMS: atom_id res chain seq x y z
N MET A 1 -4.87 -8.36 40.49
CA MET A 1 -3.81 -7.50 39.92
C MET A 1 -3.51 -7.98 38.50
N ARG A 2 -4.17 -7.41 37.48
CA ARG A 2 -3.86 -7.67 36.07
C ARG A 2 -2.66 -6.79 35.72
N SER A 3 -1.54 -7.41 35.39
CA SER A 3 -0.30 -6.72 35.08
C SER A 3 -0.49 -5.86 33.83
N GLN A 4 -0.12 -4.58 33.98
CA GLN A 4 0.20 -3.67 32.90
C GLN A 4 1.47 -4.17 32.20
N HIS A 5 1.41 -5.32 31.50
CA HIS A 5 2.42 -5.63 30.49
C HIS A 5 2.25 -4.57 29.41
N SER A 6 3.16 -3.59 29.44
CA SER A 6 3.02 -2.34 28.73
C SER A 6 2.99 -2.57 27.21
N LEU A 7 2.07 -1.88 26.52
CA LEU A 7 2.02 -1.79 25.06
C LEU A 7 3.39 -1.40 24.45
N ALA A 8 4.28 -0.78 25.23
CA ALA A 8 5.62 -0.38 24.80
C ALA A 8 6.57 -1.57 24.54
N GLU A 9 6.46 -2.69 25.27
CA GLU A 9 7.30 -3.88 25.01
C GLU A 9 6.83 -4.65 23.76
N SER A 10 5.56 -4.52 23.36
CA SER A 10 4.99 -5.19 22.19
C SER A 10 5.38 -4.56 20.84
N LEU A 11 5.91 -3.33 20.84
CA LEU A 11 6.27 -2.60 19.62
C LEU A 11 7.70 -2.87 19.12
N VAL A 12 8.53 -3.58 19.91
CA VAL A 12 9.96 -3.82 19.63
C VAL A 12 10.19 -4.67 18.37
N ASN A 13 9.17 -5.39 17.89
CA ASN A 13 9.28 -6.29 16.73
C ASN A 13 8.49 -5.83 15.50
N VAL A 14 8.12 -4.56 15.35
CA VAL A 14 7.43 -4.09 14.13
C VAL A 14 8.41 -3.34 13.24
N GLN A 15 8.44 -3.68 11.95
CA GLN A 15 9.27 -2.91 11.02
C GLN A 15 8.80 -1.44 10.96
N PRO A 16 9.71 -0.46 11.06
CA PRO A 16 9.38 0.94 10.81
C PRO A 16 8.76 1.13 9.43
N GLY A 17 7.78 2.02 9.33
CA GLY A 17 7.00 2.29 8.12
C GLY A 17 5.73 1.46 7.95
N VAL A 18 5.42 0.53 8.87
CA VAL A 18 4.17 -0.26 8.82
C VAL A 18 2.99 0.45 9.49
N ILE A 19 3.20 0.94 10.72
CA ILE A 19 2.17 1.58 11.57
C ILE A 19 2.45 3.07 11.82
N ASP A 20 3.62 3.56 11.41
CA ASP A 20 3.98 4.97 11.55
C ASP A 20 3.10 5.84 10.67
N SER A 21 3.03 7.13 10.97
CA SER A 21 2.39 8.09 10.08
C SER A 21 3.16 8.19 8.75
N PRO A 22 2.50 8.47 7.62
CA PRO A 22 3.19 8.63 6.33
C PRO A 22 4.16 9.81 6.38
N GLN A 23 5.42 9.59 6.00
CA GLN A 23 6.39 10.64 5.71
C GLN A 23 6.12 11.32 4.38
N GLU A 24 6.78 12.44 4.08
CA GLU A 24 6.49 13.24 2.87
C GLU A 24 6.80 12.53 1.56
N HIS A 25 7.83 11.68 1.52
CA HIS A 25 8.27 11.02 0.30
C HIS A 25 8.26 9.50 0.43
N LEU A 26 7.79 8.84 -0.62
CA LEU A 26 7.78 7.39 -0.78
C LEU A 26 8.57 6.99 -2.02
N ASP A 27 9.43 6.00 -1.87
CA ASP A 27 9.98 5.20 -2.94
C ASP A 27 9.61 3.72 -2.69
N LEU A 28 8.77 3.17 -3.56
CA LEU A 28 8.40 1.75 -3.56
C LEU A 28 9.20 1.03 -4.64
N VAL A 29 10.22 0.27 -4.22
CA VAL A 29 11.12 -0.47 -5.12
C VAL A 29 10.69 -1.93 -5.16
N CYS A 30 10.25 -2.39 -6.31
CA CYS A 30 9.81 -3.76 -6.55
C CYS A 30 10.92 -4.54 -7.26
N LEU A 31 11.25 -5.72 -6.72
CA LEU A 31 12.36 -6.55 -7.16
C LEU A 31 11.89 -8.00 -7.37
N ASN A 32 12.54 -8.70 -8.30
CA ASN A 32 12.38 -10.15 -8.51
C ASN A 32 13.69 -10.87 -8.21
N ALA A 33 13.62 -12.03 -7.57
CA ALA A 33 14.79 -12.84 -7.28
C ALA A 33 15.27 -13.54 -8.56
N SER A 34 16.56 -13.44 -8.86
CA SER A 34 17.16 -14.12 -10.00
C SER A 34 17.27 -15.63 -9.72
N PRO A 35 16.69 -16.50 -10.56
CA PRO A 35 16.80 -17.95 -10.38
C PRO A 35 18.26 -18.45 -10.36
N LYS A 36 19.17 -17.73 -11.03
CA LYS A 36 20.60 -18.06 -11.15
C LYS A 36 21.39 -17.92 -9.85
N HIS A 37 20.86 -17.16 -8.88
CA HIS A 37 21.59 -16.77 -7.67
C HIS A 37 20.91 -17.25 -6.38
N ARG A 38 20.09 -18.32 -6.46
CA ARG A 38 19.39 -18.88 -5.29
C ARG A 38 20.31 -19.23 -4.12
N ALA A 39 21.51 -19.74 -4.39
CA ALA A 39 22.47 -20.13 -3.35
C ALA A 39 22.95 -18.94 -2.49
N THR A 40 22.96 -17.72 -3.03
CA THR A 40 23.45 -16.51 -2.33
C THR A 40 22.32 -15.65 -1.75
N LEU A 41 21.07 -16.08 -1.93
CA LEU A 41 19.86 -15.34 -1.56
C LEU A 41 19.81 -14.97 -0.07
N ARG A 42 20.06 -15.95 0.80
CA ARG A 42 20.04 -15.74 2.27
C ARG A 42 21.04 -14.66 2.69
N GLY A 43 22.26 -14.73 2.18
CA GLY A 43 23.30 -13.73 2.49
C GLY A 43 22.96 -12.35 1.95
N ALA A 44 22.29 -12.25 0.79
CA ALA A 44 21.82 -10.98 0.26
C ALA A 44 20.73 -10.35 1.13
N LEU A 45 19.77 -11.14 1.61
CA LEU A 45 18.71 -10.67 2.52
C LEU A 45 19.27 -10.24 3.87
N GLN A 46 20.24 -10.97 4.43
CA GLN A 46 20.89 -10.58 5.67
C GLN A 46 21.60 -9.23 5.53
N ARG A 47 22.42 -9.07 4.48
CA ARG A 47 23.09 -7.79 4.19
C ARG A 47 22.10 -6.65 3.94
N LEU A 48 20.97 -6.93 3.29
CA LEU A 48 19.92 -5.95 3.07
C LEU A 48 19.34 -5.46 4.40
N SER A 49 19.05 -6.37 5.33
CA SER A 49 18.49 -6.05 6.64
C SER A 49 19.46 -5.25 7.52
N GLU A 50 20.73 -5.66 7.54
CA GLU A 50 21.80 -4.95 8.26
C GLU A 50 21.99 -3.53 7.71
N GLU A 51 22.04 -3.39 6.38
CA GLU A 51 22.23 -2.09 5.74
C GLU A 51 21.00 -1.17 5.90
N ALA A 52 19.79 -1.72 5.85
CA ALA A 52 18.56 -0.97 6.11
C ALA A 52 18.56 -0.38 7.52
N THR A 53 18.94 -1.18 8.52
CA THR A 53 19.06 -0.75 9.92
C THR A 53 20.08 0.39 10.04
N ARG A 54 21.28 0.19 9.50
CA ARG A 54 22.36 1.20 9.50
C ARG A 54 21.92 2.52 8.86
N LEU A 55 21.20 2.46 7.73
CA LEU A 55 20.73 3.65 7.04
C LEU A 55 19.67 4.41 7.85
N MET A 56 18.72 3.70 8.47
CA MET A 56 17.69 4.32 9.32
C MET A 56 18.33 5.05 10.51
N GLU A 57 19.37 4.48 11.13
CA GLU A 57 20.14 5.13 12.21
C GLU A 57 20.88 6.38 11.71
N GLN A 58 21.55 6.29 10.56
CA GLN A 58 22.30 7.41 9.98
C GLN A 58 21.43 8.57 9.53
N HIS A 59 20.20 8.29 9.11
CA HIS A 59 19.26 9.27 8.57
C HIS A 59 18.06 9.51 9.49
N VAL A 60 18.24 9.40 10.80
CA VAL A 60 17.19 9.66 11.80
C VAL A 60 16.58 11.06 11.65
N ALA A 61 17.40 12.07 11.30
CA ALA A 61 16.96 13.45 11.13
C ALA A 61 15.96 13.65 9.99
N SER A 62 15.99 12.81 8.95
CA SER A 62 14.99 12.84 7.87
C SER A 62 13.79 11.92 8.13
N GLY A 63 13.77 11.20 9.27
CA GLY A 63 12.73 10.21 9.57
C GLY A 63 12.75 9.04 8.58
N LEU A 64 13.93 8.65 8.08
CA LEU A 64 14.07 7.54 7.13
C LEU A 64 13.56 6.24 7.74
N THR A 65 12.69 5.56 7.00
CA THR A 65 12.23 4.20 7.28
C THR A 65 12.41 3.34 6.05
N VAL A 66 12.81 2.10 6.26
CA VAL A 66 12.93 1.07 5.23
C VAL A 66 12.16 -0.15 5.68
N THR A 67 11.05 -0.43 5.00
CA THR A 67 10.22 -1.60 5.25
C THR A 67 10.41 -2.61 4.12
N ILE A 68 10.81 -3.84 4.45
CA ILE A 68 11.06 -4.92 3.50
C ILE A 68 9.94 -5.93 3.59
N GLY A 69 9.33 -6.25 2.46
CA GLY A 69 8.37 -7.32 2.42
C GLY A 69 8.54 -8.27 1.25
N PHE A 70 7.95 -9.45 1.40
CA PHE A 70 8.06 -10.54 0.44
C PHE A 70 6.73 -10.88 -0.21
N GLY A 71 6.77 -11.09 -1.53
CA GLY A 71 5.63 -11.56 -2.31
C GLY A 71 5.35 -13.04 -2.11
N ARG A 72 4.14 -13.45 -2.50
CA ARG A 72 3.65 -14.82 -2.35
C ARG A 72 4.58 -15.86 -2.98
N THR A 73 4.98 -15.64 -4.23
CA THR A 73 5.83 -16.55 -5.02
C THR A 73 7.19 -16.77 -4.35
N PHE A 74 7.77 -15.70 -3.83
CA PHE A 74 9.05 -15.75 -3.13
C PHE A 74 8.95 -16.53 -1.82
N VAL A 75 7.92 -16.26 -1.01
CA VAL A 75 7.68 -16.99 0.24
C VAL A 75 7.43 -18.47 -0.02
N ASP A 76 6.64 -18.81 -1.03
CA ASP A 76 6.38 -20.19 -1.44
C ASP A 76 7.68 -20.90 -1.85
N THR A 77 8.62 -20.20 -2.46
CA THR A 77 9.91 -20.77 -2.91
C THR A 77 10.93 -20.90 -1.77
N CYS A 78 10.99 -19.92 -0.87
CA CYS A 78 12.10 -19.78 0.09
C CYS A 78 11.77 -20.26 1.50
N SER A 79 10.49 -20.35 1.84
CA SER A 79 10.05 -20.58 3.23
C SER A 79 9.01 -21.68 3.36
N ALA A 80 8.66 -22.40 2.28
CA ALA A 80 7.75 -23.54 2.38
C ALA A 80 8.24 -24.60 3.39
N PRO A 81 7.37 -25.13 4.27
CA PRO A 81 5.91 -24.93 4.32
C PRO A 81 5.46 -23.72 5.18
N ARG A 82 6.38 -22.94 5.77
CA ARG A 82 6.11 -21.80 6.64
C ARG A 82 5.69 -20.57 5.84
N ARG A 83 4.38 -20.43 5.60
CA ARG A 83 3.76 -19.27 4.94
C ARG A 83 2.70 -18.63 5.83
N PRO A 84 2.59 -17.29 5.87
CA PRO A 84 1.49 -16.63 6.57
C PRO A 84 0.15 -17.03 5.99
N LYS A 85 -0.80 -17.38 6.86
CA LYS A 85 -2.05 -18.05 6.50
C LYS A 85 -2.87 -17.30 5.46
N ALA A 86 -2.82 -15.97 5.48
CA ALA A 86 -3.62 -15.14 4.61
C ALA A 86 -2.90 -14.59 3.38
N LEU A 87 -1.61 -14.92 3.21
CA LEU A 87 -0.84 -14.49 2.05
C LEU A 87 -1.43 -15.08 0.79
N ARG A 88 -1.80 -14.24 -0.16
CA ARG A 88 -2.38 -14.64 -1.43
C ARG A 88 -2.03 -13.61 -2.49
N ALA A 89 -2.02 -14.06 -3.74
CA ALA A 89 -1.92 -13.14 -4.86
C ALA A 89 -3.12 -12.17 -4.85
N MET A 90 -2.90 -10.95 -5.31
CA MET A 90 -3.98 -9.99 -5.49
C MET A 90 -4.97 -10.55 -6.50
N PRO A 91 -6.29 -10.58 -6.21
CA PRO A 91 -7.27 -11.01 -7.19
C PRO A 91 -7.38 -10.00 -8.32
N ARG A 92 -7.84 -10.45 -9.49
CA ARG A 92 -8.25 -9.54 -10.55
C ARG A 92 -9.55 -8.85 -10.18
N PHE A 93 -9.59 -7.53 -10.34
CA PHE A 93 -10.81 -6.75 -10.22
C PHE A 93 -11.40 -6.46 -11.60
N LYS A 94 -12.72 -6.28 -11.66
CA LYS A 94 -13.40 -5.90 -12.90
C LYS A 94 -12.86 -4.55 -13.38
N GLY A 95 -12.40 -4.49 -14.63
CA GLY A 95 -11.77 -3.31 -15.20
C GLY A 95 -10.25 -3.25 -15.02
N ASP A 96 -9.65 -4.24 -14.34
CA ASP A 96 -8.19 -4.38 -14.33
C ASP A 96 -7.70 -4.75 -15.74
N GLU A 97 -6.87 -3.87 -16.28
CA GLU A 97 -6.13 -4.07 -17.53
C GLU A 97 -4.77 -4.74 -17.26
N TYR A 98 -4.41 -5.01 -16.00
CA TYR A 98 -3.19 -5.71 -15.62
C TYR A 98 -3.42 -7.21 -15.39
N ASP A 99 -2.40 -8.00 -15.70
CA ASP A 99 -2.33 -9.42 -15.34
C ASP A 99 -1.83 -9.55 -13.89
N PRO A 100 -2.65 -10.05 -12.94
CA PRO A 100 -2.25 -10.18 -11.54
C PRO A 100 -1.09 -11.12 -11.31
N THR A 101 -0.87 -12.08 -12.22
CA THR A 101 0.26 -13.01 -12.15
C THR A 101 1.56 -12.31 -12.55
N ALA A 102 1.53 -11.51 -13.61
CA ALA A 102 2.67 -10.70 -14.05
C ALA A 102 2.96 -9.52 -13.12
N ALA A 103 1.99 -9.07 -12.32
CA ALA A 103 2.15 -7.94 -11.41
C ALA A 103 2.85 -8.30 -10.07
N GLN A 104 2.86 -9.57 -9.67
CA GLN A 104 3.53 -10.02 -8.43
C GLN A 104 5.04 -9.74 -8.45
N THR A 105 5.59 -9.29 -7.34
CA THR A 105 7.03 -9.07 -7.15
C THR A 105 7.49 -9.93 -5.99
N ASP A 106 8.74 -10.39 -6.04
CA ASP A 106 9.28 -11.24 -4.98
C ASP A 106 9.65 -10.47 -3.72
N LEU A 107 10.19 -9.26 -3.87
CA LEU A 107 10.59 -8.38 -2.77
C LEU A 107 10.17 -6.95 -3.05
N VAL A 108 9.58 -6.30 -2.05
CA VAL A 108 9.35 -4.85 -2.06
C VAL A 108 10.20 -4.18 -0.99
N MET A 109 10.75 -3.02 -1.31
CA MET A 109 11.30 -2.09 -0.34
C MET A 109 10.43 -0.83 -0.35
N GLN A 110 9.77 -0.55 0.77
CA GLN A 110 9.11 0.72 1.02
C GLN A 110 10.10 1.63 1.74
N ILE A 111 10.60 2.65 1.04
CA ILE A 111 11.55 3.62 1.57
C ILE A 111 10.82 4.94 1.74
N CYS A 112 10.68 5.41 2.97
CA CYS A 112 9.96 6.64 3.28
C CYS A 112 10.81 7.60 4.12
N SER A 113 10.77 8.90 3.81
CA SER A 113 11.40 9.95 4.63
C SER A 113 10.78 11.32 4.34
N ASN A 114 11.11 12.30 5.16
CA ASN A 114 10.76 13.72 4.97
C ASN A 114 11.80 14.46 4.13
N LEU A 115 12.78 13.76 3.55
CA LEU A 115 13.77 14.34 2.66
C LEU A 115 14.02 13.40 1.47
N LYS A 116 13.53 13.76 0.29
CA LYS A 116 13.65 12.93 -0.92
C LYS A 116 15.08 12.45 -1.21
N PHE A 117 16.08 13.26 -0.89
CA PHE A 117 17.49 12.89 -1.09
C PHE A 117 17.93 11.72 -0.17
N ALA A 118 17.37 11.59 1.03
CA ALA A 118 17.62 10.44 1.90
C ALA A 118 17.10 9.15 1.27
N ASN A 119 15.92 9.17 0.63
CA ASN A 119 15.40 8.02 -0.10
C ASN A 119 16.32 7.62 -1.27
N LEU A 120 16.87 8.60 -2.00
CA LEU A 120 17.80 8.35 -3.10
C LEU A 120 19.06 7.63 -2.60
N ILE A 121 19.69 8.14 -1.53
CA ILE A 121 20.89 7.53 -0.93
C ILE A 121 20.58 6.10 -0.47
N ALA A 122 19.47 5.93 0.27
CA ALA A 122 19.07 4.62 0.79
C ALA A 122 18.79 3.63 -0.35
N GLY A 123 17.99 4.01 -1.34
CA GLY A 123 17.65 3.16 -2.48
C GLY A 123 18.88 2.71 -3.28
N LYS A 124 19.79 3.64 -3.61
CA LYS A 124 21.05 3.30 -4.30
C LYS A 124 21.91 2.34 -3.49
N THR A 125 22.03 2.59 -2.18
CA THR A 125 22.87 1.80 -1.28
C THR A 125 22.32 0.38 -1.11
N LEU A 126 21.02 0.24 -0.84
CA LEU A 126 20.35 -1.05 -0.67
C LEU A 126 20.39 -1.89 -1.94
N LEU A 127 20.10 -1.30 -3.11
CA LEU A 127 20.21 -1.98 -4.40
C LEU A 127 21.64 -2.47 -4.67
N GLY A 128 22.66 -1.67 -4.33
CA GLY A 128 24.05 -2.08 -4.42
C GLY A 128 24.39 -3.31 -3.57
N ARG A 129 23.79 -3.46 -2.38
CA ARG A 129 24.00 -4.61 -1.48
C ARG A 129 23.35 -5.90 -1.96
N LEU A 130 22.25 -5.80 -2.70
CA LEU A 130 21.57 -6.95 -3.29
C LEU A 130 22.34 -7.55 -4.47
N GLY A 131 23.16 -6.74 -5.15
CA GLY A 131 23.95 -7.18 -6.29
C GLY A 131 23.07 -7.77 -7.40
N ARG A 132 23.51 -8.88 -8.00
CA ARG A 132 22.76 -9.56 -9.09
C ARG A 132 21.70 -10.55 -8.57
N VAL A 133 21.52 -10.66 -7.26
CA VAL A 133 20.58 -11.62 -6.65
C VAL A 133 19.12 -11.21 -6.89
N PHE A 134 18.87 -9.90 -6.93
CA PHE A 134 17.58 -9.32 -7.24
C PHE A 134 17.69 -8.39 -8.43
N GLU A 135 16.68 -8.44 -9.30
CA GLU A 135 16.57 -7.58 -10.48
C GLU A 135 15.44 -6.57 -10.27
N PRO A 136 15.69 -5.27 -10.52
CA PRO A 136 14.66 -4.24 -10.49
C PRO A 136 13.53 -4.55 -11.46
N LYS A 137 12.30 -4.54 -10.94
CA LYS A 137 11.09 -4.79 -11.72
C LYS A 137 10.30 -3.52 -11.95
N ALA A 138 10.08 -2.76 -10.88
CA ALA A 138 9.34 -1.51 -10.93
C ALA A 138 9.81 -0.56 -9.82
N HIS A 139 9.63 0.73 -10.05
CA HIS A 139 9.89 1.76 -9.07
C HIS A 139 8.74 2.76 -9.12
N HIS A 140 8.16 3.04 -7.97
CA HIS A 140 7.07 3.99 -7.83
C HIS A 140 7.47 5.06 -6.83
N GLN A 141 7.34 6.31 -7.25
CA GLN A 141 7.63 7.47 -6.41
C GLN A 141 6.34 8.19 -6.08
N GLY A 142 6.14 8.44 -4.80
CA GLY A 142 5.00 9.18 -4.30
C GLY A 142 5.47 10.32 -3.41
N PHE A 143 4.66 11.36 -3.33
CA PHE A 143 4.90 12.46 -2.40
C PHE A 143 3.59 12.99 -1.85
N ILE A 144 3.61 13.41 -0.59
CA ILE A 144 2.47 13.95 0.12
C ILE A 144 2.97 15.06 1.04
N PHE A 145 2.14 16.07 1.30
CA PHE A 145 2.31 16.90 2.47
C PHE A 145 1.35 16.34 3.55
N PRO A 146 1.83 15.86 4.70
CA PRO A 146 0.97 15.21 5.69
C PRO A 146 -0.27 16.06 6.02
N GLY A 147 -1.46 15.45 5.95
CA GLY A 147 -2.74 16.15 6.12
C GLY A 147 -3.29 16.82 4.86
N THR A 148 -2.67 16.64 3.69
CA THR A 148 -3.14 17.22 2.44
C THR A 148 -4.00 16.31 1.58
N ARG A 149 -4.37 16.87 0.43
CA ARG A 149 -5.26 16.32 -0.56
C ARG A 149 -4.51 15.42 -1.55
N GLY A 150 -5.23 14.47 -2.13
CA GLY A 150 -4.80 13.77 -3.34
C GLY A 150 -4.87 14.67 -4.58
N VAL A 151 -4.48 14.15 -5.75
CA VAL A 151 -4.50 14.93 -7.01
C VAL A 151 -5.91 15.35 -7.44
N LEU A 152 -6.95 14.63 -6.98
CA LEU A 152 -8.36 15.02 -7.17
C LEU A 152 -8.83 16.16 -6.24
N GLY A 153 -7.96 16.61 -5.33
CA GLY A 153 -8.23 17.71 -4.41
C GLY A 153 -9.09 17.34 -3.20
N PHE A 154 -9.24 16.07 -2.85
CA PHE A 154 -9.91 15.61 -1.62
C PHE A 154 -8.89 15.17 -0.56
N ILE A 155 -9.19 15.42 0.71
CA ILE A 155 -8.35 14.94 1.83
C ILE A 155 -8.40 13.41 1.83
N ASP A 156 -7.22 12.79 1.75
CA ASP A 156 -7.10 11.34 1.89
C ASP A 156 -6.65 10.98 3.32
N GLY A 157 -7.13 9.84 3.83
CA GLY A 157 -6.81 9.37 5.18
C GLY A 157 -7.78 9.78 6.29
N THR A 158 -8.86 10.53 6.00
CA THR A 158 -9.83 10.98 7.04
C THR A 158 -10.40 9.83 7.90
N ALA A 159 -10.63 8.66 7.29
CA ALA A 159 -11.16 7.47 7.97
C ALA A 159 -10.08 6.47 8.43
N ASN A 160 -8.80 6.85 8.41
CA ASN A 160 -7.75 5.98 8.95
C ASN A 160 -7.89 5.80 10.47
N PRO A 161 -7.49 4.65 11.02
CA PRO A 161 -7.42 4.46 12.47
C PRO A 161 -6.50 5.49 13.13
N ALA A 162 -6.86 5.89 14.35
CA ALA A 162 -6.01 6.66 15.24
C ALA A 162 -4.70 5.91 15.54
N SER A 163 -3.67 6.62 15.98
CA SER A 163 -2.31 6.05 16.10
C SER A 163 -2.26 4.82 17.00
N GLU A 164 -2.97 4.88 18.12
CA GLU A 164 -3.14 3.84 19.12
C GLU A 164 -3.89 2.60 18.59
N ASP A 165 -4.76 2.77 17.59
CA ASP A 165 -5.55 1.69 17.00
C ASP A 165 -4.82 0.98 15.86
N ARG A 166 -3.83 1.64 15.23
CA ARG A 166 -3.10 1.11 14.05
C ARG A 166 -2.53 -0.28 14.27
N PRO A 167 -1.88 -0.63 15.40
CA PRO A 167 -1.36 -1.98 15.62
C PRO A 167 -2.44 -3.06 15.49
N SER A 168 -3.62 -2.84 16.10
CA SER A 168 -4.74 -3.79 16.06
C SER A 168 -5.33 -3.97 14.66
N VAL A 169 -5.18 -2.96 13.80
CA VAL A 169 -5.71 -2.92 12.43
C VAL A 169 -4.68 -3.40 11.41
N ALA A 170 -3.39 -3.22 11.63
CA ALA A 170 -2.34 -3.47 10.64
C ALA A 170 -1.54 -4.75 10.88
N LEU A 171 -1.40 -5.17 12.15
CA LEU A 171 -0.51 -6.26 12.53
C LEU A 171 -1.23 -7.61 12.63
N ILE A 172 -0.48 -8.67 12.37
CA ILE A 172 -0.89 -10.04 12.59
C ILE A 172 -0.88 -10.32 14.10
N GLY A 173 -2.03 -10.68 14.63
CA GLY A 173 -2.15 -11.16 16.01
C GLY A 173 -2.11 -12.68 16.13
N ASP A 174 -2.73 -13.18 17.18
CA ASP A 174 -2.72 -14.57 17.65
C ASP A 174 -3.29 -15.60 16.65
N THR A 175 -3.96 -15.14 15.60
CA THR A 175 -4.46 -16.01 14.53
C THR A 175 -3.35 -16.67 13.73
N ASP A 176 -2.14 -16.10 13.73
CA ASP A 176 -0.96 -16.65 13.06
C ASP A 176 0.33 -16.39 13.86
N PRO A 177 0.54 -17.10 14.99
CA PRO A 177 1.58 -16.77 15.97
C PRO A 177 3.00 -16.75 15.43
N LEU A 178 3.29 -17.56 14.40
CA LEU A 178 4.61 -17.61 13.76
C LEU A 178 4.96 -16.29 13.04
N PHE A 179 3.94 -15.53 12.65
CA PHE A 179 4.07 -14.28 11.90
C PHE A 179 3.47 -13.11 12.67
N ARG A 180 3.33 -13.24 13.99
CA ARG A 180 2.90 -12.16 14.89
C ARG A 180 3.74 -10.91 14.63
N ASP A 181 3.11 -9.74 14.70
CA ASP A 181 3.73 -8.43 14.48
C ASP A 181 4.18 -8.17 13.02
N GLY A 182 4.06 -9.16 12.14
CA GLY A 182 4.08 -8.97 10.70
C GLY A 182 2.82 -8.25 10.20
N SER A 183 2.82 -7.84 8.94
CA SER A 183 1.68 -7.15 8.33
C SER A 183 1.53 -7.53 6.87
N TYR A 184 0.30 -7.61 6.36
CA TYR A 184 0.07 -7.75 4.93
C TYR A 184 -0.14 -6.38 4.29
N MET A 185 0.69 -6.07 3.30
CA MET A 185 0.56 -4.91 2.43
C MET A 185 -0.20 -5.29 1.16
N ALA A 186 -1.16 -4.45 0.78
CA ALA A 186 -1.67 -4.38 -0.58
C ALA A 186 -1.24 -3.06 -1.22
N PHE A 187 -0.76 -3.13 -2.45
CA PHE A 187 -0.35 -1.98 -3.25
C PHE A 187 -1.08 -1.98 -4.60
N ARG A 188 -1.54 -0.79 -5.01
CA ARG A 188 -2.04 -0.52 -6.36
C ARG A 188 -1.58 0.84 -6.83
N LYS A 189 -1.08 0.92 -8.05
CA LYS A 189 -0.94 2.19 -8.78
C LYS A 189 -2.24 2.49 -9.51
N ILE A 190 -2.85 3.63 -9.20
CA ILE A 190 -4.13 4.07 -9.74
C ILE A 190 -3.89 5.35 -10.52
N ARG A 191 -4.08 5.29 -11.83
CA ARG A 191 -4.06 6.48 -12.69
C ARG A 191 -5.40 7.20 -12.57
N GLU A 192 -5.34 8.51 -12.40
CA GLU A 192 -6.51 9.37 -12.28
C GLU A 192 -6.52 10.37 -13.45
N ASP A 193 -7.68 10.50 -14.11
CA ASP A 193 -7.88 11.49 -15.17
C ASP A 193 -8.32 12.82 -14.56
N VAL A 194 -7.32 13.62 -14.16
CA VAL A 194 -7.53 14.92 -13.52
C VAL A 194 -8.25 15.90 -14.46
N THR A 195 -7.97 15.83 -15.77
CA THR A 195 -8.62 16.70 -16.77
C THR A 195 -10.11 16.41 -16.88
N ALA A 196 -10.51 15.13 -16.89
CA ALA A 196 -11.92 14.77 -16.87
C ALA A 196 -12.58 15.11 -15.53
N TRP A 197 -11.86 14.91 -14.43
CA TRP A 197 -12.34 15.22 -13.08
C TRP A 197 -12.66 16.70 -12.88
N ASP A 198 -11.78 17.59 -13.36
CA ASP A 198 -11.92 19.04 -13.19
C ASP A 198 -13.07 19.64 -14.02
N LYS A 199 -13.61 18.90 -15.00
CA LYS A 199 -14.83 19.27 -15.74
C LYS A 199 -16.12 18.97 -14.96
N LEU A 200 -16.06 18.13 -13.92
CA LEU A 200 -17.21 17.82 -13.09
C LEU A 200 -17.57 19.01 -12.19
N SER A 201 -18.87 19.20 -11.94
CA SER A 201 -19.30 20.15 -10.91
C SER A 201 -18.80 19.72 -9.53
N LEU A 202 -18.62 20.68 -8.61
CA LEU A 202 -18.22 20.38 -7.23
C LEU A 202 -19.14 19.31 -6.61
N ARG A 203 -20.46 19.44 -6.81
CA ARG A 203 -21.44 18.48 -6.30
C ARG A 203 -21.21 17.07 -6.87
N ALA A 204 -20.97 16.95 -8.17
CA ALA A 204 -20.69 15.65 -8.79
C ALA A 204 -19.40 15.01 -8.23
N GLN A 205 -18.37 15.82 -7.95
CA GLN A 205 -17.15 15.33 -7.30
C GLN A 205 -17.41 14.85 -5.86
N GLU A 206 -18.16 15.63 -5.08
CA GLU A 206 -18.55 15.28 -3.70
C GLU A 206 -19.46 14.06 -3.63
N ASP A 207 -20.36 13.88 -4.60
CA ASP A 207 -21.24 12.71 -4.76
C ASP A 207 -20.43 11.46 -5.13
N ALA A 208 -19.40 11.60 -5.98
CA ALA A 208 -18.51 10.50 -6.34
C ALA A 208 -17.65 10.03 -5.15
N VAL A 209 -17.11 10.96 -4.35
CA VAL A 209 -16.30 10.63 -3.16
C VAL A 209 -17.17 10.21 -1.97
N GLY A 210 -18.32 10.87 -1.78
CA GLY A 210 -19.23 10.71 -0.64
C GLY A 210 -18.83 11.56 0.56
N ARG A 211 -18.04 12.62 0.37
CA ARG A 211 -17.63 13.60 1.39
C ARG A 211 -17.55 14.98 0.76
N ARG A 212 -17.67 16.03 1.57
CA ARG A 212 -17.44 17.40 1.11
C ARG A 212 -15.99 17.62 0.73
N LYS A 213 -15.72 18.37 -0.34
CA LYS A 213 -14.36 18.59 -0.81
C LYS A 213 -13.58 19.44 0.19
N VAL A 214 -14.16 20.51 0.71
CA VAL A 214 -13.44 21.50 1.53
C VAL A 214 -12.91 20.93 2.86
N ASP A 215 -13.74 20.23 3.61
CA ASP A 215 -13.45 19.81 4.99
C ASP A 215 -13.47 18.29 5.17
N SER A 216 -13.75 17.53 4.11
CA SER A 216 -13.94 16.08 4.19
C SER A 216 -15.02 15.69 5.20
N ALA A 217 -16.05 16.50 5.42
CA ALA A 217 -17.18 16.08 6.24
C ALA A 217 -18.08 15.08 5.48
N GLU A 218 -18.67 14.14 6.20
CA GLU A 218 -19.78 13.35 5.66
C GLU A 218 -21.03 14.22 5.56
N TYR A 219 -21.89 13.94 4.57
CA TYR A 219 -23.20 14.55 4.46
C TYR A 219 -24.27 13.47 4.26
N PRO A 220 -25.51 13.69 4.75
CA PRO A 220 -26.54 12.65 4.81
C PRO A 220 -26.89 12.03 3.45
N ASP A 221 -26.95 12.84 2.40
CA ASP A 221 -27.46 12.46 1.09
C ASP A 221 -26.39 11.91 0.13
N ALA A 222 -25.24 11.47 0.67
CA ALA A 222 -24.18 10.90 -0.15
C ALA A 222 -24.68 9.62 -0.88
N PRO A 223 -24.54 9.53 -2.22
CA PRO A 223 -25.03 8.38 -2.98
C PRO A 223 -24.47 7.04 -2.48
N THR A 224 -25.27 5.98 -2.57
CA THR A 224 -24.83 4.60 -2.25
C THR A 224 -23.71 4.11 -3.18
N THR A 225 -23.58 4.73 -4.35
CA THR A 225 -22.53 4.48 -5.35
C THR A 225 -21.20 5.16 -5.02
N SER A 226 -21.17 6.06 -4.02
CA SER A 226 -19.99 6.83 -3.63
C SER A 226 -18.84 5.95 -3.12
N HIS A 227 -17.61 6.46 -3.24
CA HIS A 227 -16.41 5.76 -2.78
C HIS A 227 -16.49 5.44 -1.27
N LYS A 228 -16.92 6.39 -0.44
CA LYS A 228 -17.07 6.19 1.01
C LYS A 228 -18.04 5.05 1.33
N LYS A 229 -19.22 5.02 0.70
CA LYS A 229 -20.23 3.98 0.98
C LYS A 229 -19.77 2.60 0.51
N LYS A 230 -19.05 2.52 -0.60
CA LYS A 230 -18.49 1.26 -1.12
C LYS A 230 -17.32 0.72 -0.29
N SER A 231 -16.53 1.60 0.32
CA SER A 231 -15.37 1.22 1.14
C SER A 231 -15.74 0.90 2.59
N ASP A 232 -16.91 1.32 3.07
CA ASP A 232 -17.44 1.02 4.39
C ASP A 232 -18.02 -0.41 4.44
N VAL A 233 -17.11 -1.40 4.48
CA VAL A 233 -17.47 -2.82 4.50
C VAL A 233 -17.63 -3.31 5.92
N LYS A 234 -18.79 -3.91 6.19
CA LYS A 234 -19.07 -4.63 7.44
C LYS A 234 -19.16 -6.12 7.18
N LEU A 235 -18.45 -6.90 7.98
CA LEU A 235 -18.49 -8.35 7.95
C LEU A 235 -18.92 -8.87 9.32
N ALA A 236 -20.00 -9.66 9.36
CA ALA A 236 -20.60 -10.15 10.61
C ALA A 236 -20.85 -9.01 11.63
N GLY A 237 -21.37 -7.87 11.15
CA GLY A 237 -21.65 -6.69 11.97
C GLY A 237 -20.43 -5.88 12.40
N ARG A 238 -19.20 -6.30 12.07
CA ARG A 238 -17.96 -5.59 12.42
C ARG A 238 -17.40 -4.82 11.23
N GLU A 239 -17.01 -3.58 11.46
CA GLU A 239 -16.34 -2.76 10.46
C GLU A 239 -14.97 -3.31 10.11
N MET A 240 -14.72 -3.42 8.81
CA MET A 240 -13.48 -3.98 8.30
C MET A 240 -12.48 -2.85 8.02
N LYS A 241 -11.91 -2.27 9.08
CA LYS A 241 -10.89 -1.21 8.97
C LYS A 241 -9.58 -1.71 8.35
N ILE A 242 -8.94 -0.82 7.58
CA ILE A 242 -7.57 -0.96 7.06
C ILE A 242 -6.78 0.27 7.45
N TYR A 243 -5.46 0.16 7.56
CA TYR A 243 -4.61 1.33 7.68
C TYR A 243 -4.03 1.68 6.30
N ARG A 244 -4.30 2.89 5.81
CA ARG A 244 -3.84 3.33 4.47
C ARG A 244 -2.68 4.29 4.58
N ARG A 245 -1.68 4.07 3.74
CA ARG A 245 -0.50 4.92 3.57
C ARG A 245 -0.36 5.31 2.10
N SER A 246 -1.43 5.84 1.52
CA SER A 246 -1.47 6.20 0.10
C SER A 246 -0.64 7.45 -0.19
N TYR A 247 -0.03 7.51 -1.37
CA TYR A 247 0.73 8.67 -1.83
C TYR A 247 0.26 9.13 -3.21
N PRO A 248 -0.02 10.42 -3.39
CA PRO A 248 -0.10 11.00 -4.73
C PRO A 248 1.18 10.76 -5.53
N PHE A 249 1.03 10.57 -6.84
CA PHE A 249 2.15 10.62 -7.77
C PHE A 249 1.79 11.49 -8.97
N TRP A 250 2.82 12.05 -9.59
CA TRP A 250 2.68 12.88 -10.78
C TRP A 250 3.89 12.72 -11.70
N SER A 251 3.60 12.77 -12.99
CA SER A 251 4.55 12.91 -14.09
C SER A 251 3.86 13.65 -15.23
N PRO A 252 4.60 14.10 -16.27
CA PRO A 252 3.98 14.71 -17.45
C PRO A 252 2.95 13.85 -18.19
N PHE A 253 2.97 12.52 -18.00
CA PHE A 253 2.14 11.57 -18.75
C PHE A 253 1.02 10.94 -17.90
N GLU A 254 1.22 10.86 -16.60
CA GLU A 254 0.33 10.20 -15.67
C GLU A 254 0.37 10.86 -14.29
N SER A 255 -0.77 10.90 -13.63
CA SER A 255 -0.90 11.28 -12.23
C SER A 255 -1.96 10.40 -11.57
N GLY A 256 -1.97 10.37 -10.25
CA GLY A 256 -2.98 9.64 -9.49
C GLY A 256 -2.50 9.26 -8.11
N LEU A 257 -2.88 8.06 -7.68
CA LEU A 257 -2.65 7.57 -6.32
C LEU A 257 -1.88 6.25 -6.32
N LEU A 258 -0.81 6.19 -5.54
CA LEU A 258 -0.17 4.98 -5.07
C LEU A 258 -0.94 4.53 -3.83
N PHE A 259 -1.94 3.68 -4.00
CA PHE A 259 -2.70 3.12 -2.88
C PHE A 259 -1.86 2.05 -2.19
N ILE A 260 -1.59 2.26 -0.91
CA ILE A 260 -0.95 1.28 -0.03
C ILE A 260 -1.84 1.10 1.19
N CYS A 261 -2.11 -0.14 1.56
CA CYS A 261 -2.75 -0.42 2.83
C CYS A 261 -2.14 -1.62 3.54
N THR A 262 -2.15 -1.57 4.87
CA THR A 262 -1.74 -2.64 5.76
C THR A 262 -2.93 -3.20 6.54
N ARG A 263 -3.01 -4.54 6.65
CA ARG A 263 -4.09 -5.25 7.35
C ARG A 263 -3.69 -6.69 7.70
N PRO A 264 -4.19 -7.30 8.79
CA PRO A 264 -4.33 -8.76 8.86
C PRO A 264 -5.45 -9.21 7.90
N LEU A 265 -5.10 -9.71 6.72
CA LEU A 265 -6.06 -10.20 5.72
C LEU A 265 -6.90 -11.36 6.31
N ARG A 266 -8.20 -11.17 6.56
CA ARG A 266 -9.13 -12.30 6.78
C ARG A 266 -9.72 -12.78 5.44
N ARG A 267 -10.13 -14.05 5.35
CA ARG A 267 -10.59 -14.73 4.13
C ARG A 267 -11.79 -14.02 3.46
N ALA A 268 -12.81 -13.68 4.24
CA ALA A 268 -14.07 -13.12 3.76
C ALA A 268 -14.00 -11.67 3.20
N CYS A 269 -12.87 -10.97 3.38
CA CYS A 269 -12.72 -9.63 2.84
C CYS A 269 -12.61 -9.63 1.33
N LEU A 270 -11.76 -10.47 0.72
CA LEU A 270 -11.61 -10.47 -0.75
C LEU A 270 -12.84 -11.00 -1.49
N GLU A 271 -13.70 -11.74 -0.81
CA GLU A 271 -14.95 -12.30 -1.35
C GLU A 271 -16.12 -11.31 -1.19
N SER A 272 -15.94 -10.24 -0.41
CA SER A 272 -16.92 -9.17 -0.29
C SER A 272 -16.78 -8.22 -1.49
N PRO A 273 -17.84 -7.96 -2.28
CA PRO A 273 -17.81 -7.04 -3.42
C PRO A 273 -17.41 -5.58 -3.07
N GLY A 274 -17.18 -5.28 -1.79
CA GLY A 274 -16.72 -3.99 -1.27
C GLY A 274 -15.28 -3.93 -0.73
N VAL A 275 -14.53 -5.04 -0.57
CA VAL A 275 -13.07 -4.95 -0.31
C VAL A 275 -12.36 -4.82 -1.64
N VAL A 276 -12.69 -3.72 -2.27
CA VAL A 276 -12.00 -3.14 -3.40
C VAL A 276 -10.74 -2.51 -2.81
N THR A 277 -9.62 -3.21 -2.85
CA THR A 277 -8.34 -2.51 -2.97
C THR A 277 -8.50 -1.66 -4.23
N ILE A 278 -8.54 -0.35 -4.07
CA ILE A 278 -9.01 0.66 -5.03
C ILE A 278 -8.53 0.33 -6.45
N GLY A 279 -9.40 -0.35 -7.19
CA GLY A 279 -9.48 -0.17 -8.63
C GLY A 279 -10.52 0.90 -8.75
N LEU A 280 -10.14 2.06 -9.27
CA LEU A 280 -11.11 3.01 -9.76
C LEU A 280 -11.87 2.34 -10.90
N ARG A 281 -12.89 1.57 -10.53
CA ARG A 281 -14.13 1.48 -11.27
C ARG A 281 -15.10 2.38 -10.52
N ILE A 282 -14.91 3.68 -10.71
CA ILE A 282 -16.06 4.59 -10.73
C ILE A 282 -16.94 4.05 -11.85
N SER A 283 -17.95 3.25 -11.48
CA SER A 283 -19.10 3.00 -12.35
C SER A 283 -19.92 4.27 -12.34
N ILE A 284 -19.50 5.27 -13.10
CA ILE A 284 -20.44 6.14 -13.80
C ILE A 284 -21.01 5.26 -14.90
N THR A 285 -22.27 4.86 -14.79
CA THR A 285 -23.20 4.54 -15.90
C THR A 285 -24.49 3.97 -15.30
N PRO A 286 -25.67 4.31 -15.87
CA PRO A 286 -25.92 4.43 -17.30
C PRO A 286 -26.54 5.77 -17.72
N TRP A 287 -25.72 6.79 -17.96
CA TRP A 287 -26.12 8.03 -18.66
C TRP A 287 -24.90 8.71 -19.27
N THR A 288 -24.21 8.03 -20.19
CA THR A 288 -23.28 8.64 -21.16
C THR A 288 -22.86 7.59 -22.18
N ALA A 289 -23.80 7.25 -23.07
CA ALA A 289 -23.47 6.61 -24.34
C ALA A 289 -22.90 7.64 -25.36
N ASP A 290 -22.86 8.94 -25.04
CA ASP A 290 -22.62 9.99 -26.04
C ASP A 290 -21.34 10.84 -25.86
N ILE A 291 -20.33 10.38 -25.10
CA ILE A 291 -19.01 11.05 -25.10
C ILE A 291 -17.88 10.02 -25.31
N THR A 292 -18.04 9.20 -26.35
CA THR A 292 -16.97 8.43 -26.97
C THR A 292 -16.14 9.33 -27.90
N SER A 293 -15.21 10.12 -27.35
CA SER A 293 -14.15 10.73 -28.17
C SER A 293 -12.98 11.29 -27.36
N CYS A 294 -12.43 10.54 -26.40
CA CYS A 294 -11.11 10.85 -25.85
C CYS A 294 -10.30 9.55 -25.71
N HIS A 295 -9.20 9.47 -26.45
CA HIS A 295 -8.35 8.29 -26.65
C HIS A 295 -7.86 7.65 -25.34
N ARG A 296 -7.92 6.31 -25.31
CA ARG A 296 -7.44 5.42 -24.26
C ARG A 296 -5.99 5.04 -24.57
N ASP A 297 -5.04 5.27 -23.65
CA ASP A 297 -3.66 4.80 -23.77
C ASP A 297 -3.47 3.47 -22.98
N PRO A 298 -3.18 2.34 -23.63
CA PRO A 298 -3.42 0.98 -23.10
C PRO A 298 -2.32 0.38 -22.19
N ARG A 299 -1.55 1.17 -21.41
CA ARG A 299 -0.25 0.72 -20.85
C ARG A 299 0.01 0.79 -19.33
N THR A 300 -0.96 0.80 -18.40
CA THR A 300 -0.64 0.95 -16.95
C THR A 300 -1.33 0.00 -15.96
N GLY A 301 -0.55 -0.60 -15.05
CA GLY A 301 -0.99 -0.94 -13.68
C GLY A 301 -0.24 -2.08 -12.97
N THR A 302 0.75 -1.79 -12.12
CA THR A 302 1.35 -2.79 -11.20
C THR A 302 0.50 -2.88 -9.92
N SER A 303 0.17 -4.11 -9.48
CA SER A 303 -0.50 -4.38 -8.20
C SER A 303 0.22 -5.49 -7.44
N LEU A 304 0.35 -5.34 -6.12
CA LEU A 304 1.20 -6.21 -5.31
C LEU A 304 0.57 -6.56 -3.97
N SER A 305 0.75 -7.80 -3.51
CA SER A 305 0.48 -8.21 -2.13
C SER A 305 1.77 -8.73 -1.50
N VAL A 306 2.14 -8.16 -0.36
CA VAL A 306 3.43 -8.40 0.29
C VAL A 306 3.21 -8.62 1.77
N ILE A 307 4.02 -9.45 2.42
CA ILE A 307 4.13 -9.42 3.88
C ILE A 307 5.38 -8.68 4.29
N PHE A 308 5.22 -7.71 5.18
CA PHE A 308 6.31 -7.19 5.99
C PHE A 308 6.57 -8.16 7.13
N TYR A 309 7.74 -8.80 7.13
CA TYR A 309 8.17 -9.77 8.13
C TYR A 309 9.16 -9.10 9.08
N SER A 310 8.88 -9.06 10.37
CA SER A 310 9.92 -8.80 11.36
C SER A 310 10.58 -10.13 11.74
N GLY A 311 11.84 -10.27 11.37
CA GLY A 311 12.58 -11.51 11.59
C GLY A 311 12.99 -11.71 13.03
N ARG A 312 12.69 -12.91 13.53
CA ARG A 312 13.79 -13.84 13.84
C ARG A 312 13.89 -14.90 12.76
#